data_AF-A0A7V9KJW3-F1
#
_entry.id   AF-A0A7V9KJW3-F1
#
_cell.length_a   1.000
_cell.length_b   1.000
_cell.length_c   1.000
_cell.angle_alpha   90.00
_cell.angle_beta   90.00
_cell.angle_gamma   90.00
#
_symmetry.space_group_name_H-M   'P 1'
#
loop_
_entity.id
_entity.type
_entity.pdbx_description
1 polymer ?
#
loop_
_entity_poly.entity_id
_entity_poly.type
_entity_poly.pdbx_seq_one_letter_code
_entity_poly.pdbx_strand_id
1 'polypeptide(L)'
;MLLRTVEAGDAPTFKKLLERGEFVPDCVSSFPSVTPVCTSEITTGARPDRHLIPGMNWYHRAEERYVEYGSSFEATRAFGLFRSLYDTVYNLNMGHLNYETLTCFERLGDAGLRTACTPFLIYRGRT
;
A
#
# COMPACT_ATOMS: atom_id res chain seq x y z
N MET A 1 13.22 17.82 3.54
CA MET A 1 14.03 17.01 4.48
C MET A 1 15.19 16.33 3.75
N LEU A 2 14.92 15.49 2.73
CA LEU A 2 15.94 14.77 1.95
C LEU A 2 17.10 15.64 1.45
N LEU A 3 16.83 16.70 0.68
CA LEU A 3 17.89 17.53 0.09
C LEU A 3 18.81 18.16 1.14
N ARG A 4 18.25 18.65 2.25
CA ARG A 4 19.04 19.20 3.37
C ARG A 4 19.97 18.15 3.99
N THR A 5 19.49 16.92 4.17
CA THR A 5 20.31 15.81 4.69
C THR A 5 21.41 15.40 3.71
N VAL A 6 21.16 15.50 2.41
CA VAL A 6 22.17 15.28 1.37
C VAL A 6 23.22 16.39 1.37
N GLU A 7 22.80 17.65 1.46
CA GLU A 7 23.68 18.83 1.54
C GLU A 7 24.58 18.80 2.78
N ALA A 8 24.05 18.35 3.92
CA ALA A 8 24.83 18.18 5.16
C ALA A 8 25.87 17.05 5.08
N GLY A 9 25.81 16.19 4.06
CA GLY A 9 26.70 15.04 3.91
C GLY A 9 26.25 13.77 4.63
N ASP A 10 25.11 13.79 5.32
CA ASP A 10 24.61 12.69 6.16
C ASP A 10 23.93 11.56 5.36
N ALA A 11 23.59 11.80 4.09
CA ALA A 11 22.94 10.83 3.21
C ALA A 11 23.72 10.58 1.90
N PRO A 12 24.97 10.05 1.97
CA PRO A 12 25.85 9.92 0.80
C PRO A 12 25.32 8.94 -0.26
N THR A 13 24.56 7.92 0.14
CA THR A 13 23.93 6.99 -0.81
C THR A 13 22.79 7.67 -1.57
N PHE A 14 21.95 8.45 -0.88
CA PHE A 14 20.90 9.23 -1.55
C PHE A 14 21.47 10.29 -2.48
N LYS A 15 22.61 10.92 -2.13
CA LYS A 15 23.33 11.82 -3.05
C LYS A 15 23.63 11.12 -4.39
N LYS A 16 24.20 9.91 -4.34
CA LYS A 16 24.52 9.13 -5.55
C LYS A 16 23.27 8.75 -6.35
N LEU A 17 22.14 8.50 -5.68
CA LEU A 17 20.86 8.21 -6.35
C LEU A 17 20.31 9.46 -7.06
N LEU A 18 20.38 10.64 -6.41
CA LEU A 18 19.98 11.91 -7.01
C LEU A 18 20.85 12.29 -8.22
N GLU A 19 22.15 11.99 -8.18
CA GLU A 19 23.08 12.27 -9.30
C GLU A 19 22.89 11.34 -10.51
N ARG A 20 22.35 10.13 -10.31
CA ARG A 20 22.26 9.08 -11.35
C ARG A 20 20.84 8.74 -11.76
N GLY A 21 19.86 9.25 -11.04
CA GLY A 21 18.45 8.94 -11.22
C GLY A 21 17.61 10.19 -11.38
N GLU A 22 16.32 10.03 -11.11
CA GLU A 22 15.34 11.10 -11.22
C GLU A 22 14.71 11.37 -9.86
N PHE A 23 14.59 12.65 -9.51
CA PHE A 23 13.90 13.09 -8.31
C PHE A 23 12.68 13.91 -8.71
N VAL A 24 11.52 13.45 -8.27
CA VAL A 24 10.23 14.12 -8.50
C VAL A 24 9.83 14.83 -7.21
N PRO A 25 10.12 16.14 -7.05
CA PRO A 25 9.94 16.87 -5.79
C PRO A 25 8.47 17.13 -5.45
N ASP A 26 7.59 17.09 -6.44
CA ASP A 26 6.17 17.43 -6.40
C ASP A 26 5.27 16.20 -6.57
N CYS A 27 5.77 15.01 -6.19
CA CYS A 27 4.96 13.80 -6.12
C CYS A 27 3.85 13.94 -5.07
N VAL A 28 2.60 13.86 -5.52
CA VAL A 28 1.41 14.02 -4.67
C VAL A 28 0.93 12.66 -4.19
N SER A 29 0.72 12.54 -2.88
CA SER A 29 0.14 11.34 -2.27
C SER A 29 -1.35 11.17 -2.60
N SER A 30 -1.84 9.95 -2.46
CA SER A 30 -3.26 9.63 -2.40
C SER A 30 -4.00 10.41 -1.32
N PHE A 31 -5.31 10.59 -1.50
CA PHE A 31 -6.22 11.07 -0.46
C PHE A 31 -7.30 10.01 -0.16
N PRO A 32 -7.50 9.60 1.11
CA PRO A 32 -6.74 10.03 2.27
C PRO A 32 -5.31 9.45 2.29
N SER A 33 -4.36 10.21 2.82
CA SER A 33 -2.93 9.84 2.86
C SER A 33 -2.63 8.83 3.97
N VAL A 34 -3.24 7.65 3.87
CA VAL A 34 -3.07 6.54 4.83
C VAL A 34 -2.56 5.29 4.12
N THR A 35 -1.75 4.51 4.82
CA THR A 35 -1.00 3.38 4.27
C THR A 35 -1.81 2.48 3.34
N PRO A 36 -2.96 1.90 3.72
CA PRO A 36 -3.67 0.95 2.85
C PRO A 36 -4.21 1.61 1.57
N VAL A 37 -4.52 2.90 1.58
CA VAL A 37 -4.95 3.63 0.39
C VAL A 37 -3.74 3.85 -0.52
N CYS A 38 -2.66 4.43 0.01
CA CYS A 38 -1.47 4.73 -0.78
C CYS A 38 -0.82 3.46 -1.36
N THR A 39 -0.76 2.36 -0.61
CA THR A 39 -0.19 1.10 -1.11
C THR A 39 -1.08 0.45 -2.17
N SER A 40 -2.40 0.64 -2.08
CA SER A 40 -3.35 0.19 -3.12
C SER A 40 -3.15 0.98 -4.41
N GLU A 41 -2.99 2.31 -4.33
CA GLU A 41 -2.69 3.12 -5.52
C GLU A 41 -1.34 2.73 -6.14
N ILE A 42 -0.29 2.54 -5.34
CA ILE A 42 1.05 2.12 -5.84
C ILE A 42 0.97 0.80 -6.61
N THR A 43 0.21 -0.16 -6.09
CA THR A 43 0.14 -1.50 -6.69
C THR A 43 -0.81 -1.57 -7.87
N THR A 44 -1.87 -0.75 -7.93
CA THR A 44 -2.87 -0.81 -9.00
C THR A 44 -2.68 0.25 -10.08
N GLY A 45 -2.05 1.38 -9.73
CA GLY A 45 -2.02 2.61 -10.52
C GLY A 45 -3.39 3.30 -10.60
N ALA A 46 -4.34 2.92 -9.75
CA ALA A 46 -5.69 3.45 -9.74
C ALA A 46 -5.96 4.25 -8.45
N ARG A 47 -7.03 5.05 -8.42
CA ARG A 47 -7.46 5.85 -7.26
C ARG A 47 -8.51 5.10 -6.42
N PRO A 48 -8.92 5.60 -5.24
CA PRO A 48 -9.77 4.86 -4.31
C PRO A 48 -11.17 4.58 -4.84
N ASP A 49 -11.66 5.40 -5.76
CA ASP A 49 -12.90 5.16 -6.51
C ASP A 49 -12.85 3.90 -7.38
N ARG A 50 -11.65 3.39 -7.69
CA ARG A 50 -11.45 2.19 -8.51
C ARG A 50 -10.92 1.02 -7.71
N HIS A 51 -9.87 1.20 -6.90
CA HIS A 51 -9.31 0.09 -6.12
C HIS A 51 -10.13 -0.23 -4.85
N LEU A 52 -11.09 0.63 -4.47
CA LEU A 52 -12.09 0.43 -3.42
C LEU A 52 -11.54 0.29 -1.98
N ILE A 53 -10.32 0.76 -1.74
CA ILE A 53 -9.78 0.89 -0.38
C ILE A 53 -9.89 2.36 0.03
N PRO A 54 -10.89 2.75 0.85
CA PRO A 54 -11.20 4.16 1.09
C PRO A 54 -10.43 4.77 2.26
N GLY A 55 -9.80 3.95 3.11
CA GLY A 55 -9.14 4.44 4.31
C GLY A 55 -8.59 3.33 5.20
N MET A 56 -8.02 3.75 6.33
CA MET A 56 -7.51 2.84 7.36
C MET A 56 -8.63 2.08 8.08
N ASN A 57 -9.75 2.77 8.28
CA ASN A 57 -10.92 2.23 8.94
C ASN A 57 -12.17 2.68 8.20
N TRP A 58 -13.10 1.77 7.97
CA TRP A 58 -14.30 2.03 7.17
C TRP A 58 -15.37 0.94 7.36
N TYR A 59 -16.60 1.22 6.96
CA TYR A 59 -17.69 0.25 7.03
C TYR A 59 -17.86 -0.48 5.70
N HIS A 60 -17.68 -1.80 5.70
CA HIS A 60 -17.85 -2.65 4.52
C HIS A 60 -19.30 -3.08 4.39
N ARG A 61 -20.04 -2.46 3.45
CA ARG A 61 -21.48 -2.69 3.30
C ARG A 61 -21.85 -4.13 3.00
N ALA A 62 -21.11 -4.82 2.14
CA ALA A 62 -21.42 -6.21 1.77
C ALA A 62 -21.06 -7.23 2.87
N GLU A 63 -20.28 -6.85 3.87
CA GLU A 63 -19.96 -7.70 5.03
C GLU A 63 -20.68 -7.21 6.30
N GLU A 64 -21.46 -6.14 6.18
CA GLU A 64 -22.20 -5.46 7.25
C GLU A 64 -21.37 -5.17 8.51
N ARG A 65 -20.07 -4.93 8.37
CA ARG A 65 -19.14 -4.74 9.50
C ARG A 65 -18.15 -3.61 9.29
N TYR A 66 -17.56 -3.19 10.40
CA TYR A 66 -16.40 -2.30 10.40
C TYR A 66 -15.12 -3.07 10.05
N VAL A 67 -14.31 -2.50 9.17
CA VAL A 67 -12.99 -2.96 8.77
C VAL A 67 -11.95 -2.01 9.34
N GLU A 68 -10.89 -2.58 9.92
CA GLU A 68 -9.76 -1.85 10.49
C GLU A 68 -8.46 -2.55 10.09
N TYR A 69 -7.61 -1.85 9.34
CA TYR A 69 -6.32 -2.38 8.87
C TYR A 69 -5.17 -2.22 9.90
N GLY A 70 -5.51 -2.08 11.18
CA GLY A 70 -4.59 -2.01 12.33
C GLY A 70 -4.18 -0.59 12.70
N SER A 71 -5.05 0.17 13.36
CA SER A 71 -4.83 1.61 13.55
C SER A 71 -3.85 1.99 14.67
N SER A 72 -3.55 1.15 15.67
CA SER A 72 -2.53 1.38 16.71
C SER A 72 -2.44 0.19 17.68
N PHE A 73 -1.29 0.00 18.33
CA PHE A 73 -1.06 -1.01 19.38
C PHE A 73 -2.07 -0.94 20.56
N GLU A 74 -2.71 0.21 20.79
CA GLU A 74 -3.76 0.38 21.82
C GLU A 74 -5.14 -0.14 21.37
N ALA A 75 -5.48 -0.09 20.08
CA ALA A 75 -6.71 -0.69 19.54
C ALA A 75 -6.64 -2.23 19.50
N THR A 76 -5.43 -2.76 19.37
CA THR A 76 -5.09 -4.19 19.38
C THR A 76 -5.53 -4.93 20.65
N ARG A 77 -5.64 -4.24 21.79
CA ARG A 77 -5.99 -4.85 23.08
C ARG A 77 -7.49 -5.10 23.27
N ALA A 78 -8.35 -4.46 22.48
CA ALA A 78 -9.80 -4.58 22.58
C ALA A 78 -10.44 -5.57 21.58
N PHE A 79 -9.85 -5.76 20.39
CA PHE A 79 -10.50 -6.49 19.28
C PHE A 79 -9.77 -7.74 18.76
N GLY A 80 -8.58 -8.07 19.27
CA GLY A 80 -7.88 -9.31 18.95
C GLY A 80 -6.93 -9.16 17.75
N LEU A 81 -5.64 -9.09 18.05
CA LEU A 81 -4.46 -9.03 17.16
C LEU A 81 -4.57 -9.84 15.85
N PHE A 82 -5.21 -11.02 15.89
CA PHE A 82 -5.34 -11.90 14.74
C PHE A 82 -6.23 -11.35 13.62
N ARG A 83 -7.29 -10.61 13.95
CA ARG A 83 -8.29 -10.17 12.96
C ARG A 83 -7.81 -8.98 12.14
N SER A 84 -7.13 -8.00 12.74
CA SER A 84 -6.54 -6.87 12.02
C SER A 84 -5.38 -7.30 11.11
N LEU A 85 -4.54 -8.24 11.55
CA LEU A 85 -3.52 -8.84 10.69
C LEU A 85 -4.14 -9.63 9.53
N TYR A 86 -5.22 -10.36 9.79
CA TYR A 86 -5.95 -11.08 8.76
C TYR A 86 -6.65 -10.13 7.77
N ASP A 87 -7.27 -9.05 8.25
CA ASP A 87 -7.89 -8.05 7.39
C ASP A 87 -6.82 -7.34 6.52
N THR A 88 -5.67 -6.97 7.07
CA THR A 88 -4.60 -6.28 6.33
C THR A 88 -3.84 -7.20 5.36
N VAL A 89 -3.58 -8.45 5.73
CA VAL A 89 -2.77 -9.37 4.92
C VAL A 89 -3.63 -10.21 3.98
N TYR A 90 -4.77 -10.72 4.46
CA TYR A 90 -5.63 -11.61 3.68
C TYR A 90 -6.79 -10.86 3.04
N ASN A 91 -7.68 -10.23 3.81
CA ASN A 91 -8.91 -9.66 3.23
C ASN A 91 -8.65 -8.42 2.36
N LEU A 92 -7.62 -7.63 2.66
CA LEU A 92 -7.19 -6.53 1.81
C LEU A 92 -6.88 -7.04 0.39
N ASN A 93 -6.08 -8.10 0.29
CA ASN A 93 -5.67 -8.67 -1.00
C ASN A 93 -6.77 -9.49 -1.70
N MET A 94 -7.58 -10.21 -0.92
CA MET A 94 -8.50 -11.24 -1.42
C MET A 94 -9.99 -10.84 -1.38
N GLY A 95 -10.35 -9.66 -0.92
CA GLY A 95 -11.77 -9.30 -0.79
C GLY A 95 -12.07 -7.82 -0.94
N HIS A 96 -11.27 -6.98 -0.28
CA HIS A 96 -11.53 -5.55 -0.22
C HIS A 96 -10.94 -4.80 -1.42
N LEU A 97 -9.75 -5.20 -1.89
CA LEU A 97 -9.15 -4.62 -3.08
C LEU A 97 -9.92 -5.08 -4.31
N ASN A 98 -10.40 -4.14 -5.12
CA ASN A 98 -11.21 -4.44 -6.30
C ASN A 98 -10.51 -5.44 -7.24
N TYR A 99 -11.18 -6.57 -7.52
CA TYR A 99 -10.70 -7.62 -8.43
C TYR A 99 -10.61 -7.16 -9.89
N GLU A 100 -11.45 -6.21 -10.31
CA GLU A 100 -11.41 -5.67 -11.68
C GLU A 100 -10.22 -4.71 -11.88
N THR A 101 -9.65 -4.20 -10.80
CA THR A 101 -8.49 -3.32 -10.85
C THR A 101 -7.22 -4.13 -10.62
N LEU A 102 -6.61 -4.59 -11.72
CA LEU A 102 -5.40 -5.42 -11.66
C LEU A 102 -4.24 -4.73 -10.95
N THR A 103 -3.53 -5.47 -10.11
CA THR A 103 -2.25 -5.03 -9.57
C THR A 103 -1.14 -5.11 -10.64
N CYS A 104 -0.02 -4.44 -10.40
CA CYS A 104 1.19 -4.59 -11.19
C CYS A 104 1.72 -6.03 -11.16
N PHE A 105 1.53 -6.75 -10.05
CA PHE A 105 1.93 -8.16 -9.94
C PHE A 105 1.08 -9.08 -10.82
N GLU A 106 -0.23 -8.84 -10.92
CA GLU A 106 -1.10 -9.55 -11.85
C GLU A 106 -0.69 -9.27 -13.29
N ARG A 107 -0.48 -8.00 -13.65
CA ARG A 107 -0.05 -7.61 -15.00
C ARG A 107 1.30 -8.23 -15.38
N LEU A 108 2.26 -8.26 -14.45
CA LEU A 108 3.57 -8.89 -14.66
C LEU A 108 3.44 -10.42 -14.77
N GLY A 109 2.60 -11.03 -13.94
CA GLY A 109 2.29 -12.46 -14.02
C GLY A 109 1.64 -12.85 -15.35
N ASP A 110 0.68 -12.06 -15.83
CA ASP A 110 0.05 -12.23 -17.15
C ASP A 110 1.07 -12.12 -18.30
N ALA A 111 2.17 -11.38 -18.09
CA ALA A 111 3.29 -11.29 -19.01
C ALA A 111 4.36 -12.40 -18.82
N GLY A 112 4.10 -13.39 -17.96
CA GLY A 112 5.02 -14.51 -17.68
C GLY A 112 6.21 -14.14 -16.78
N LEU A 113 6.15 -13.00 -16.07
CA LEU A 113 7.21 -12.53 -15.18
C LEU A 113 6.95 -12.96 -13.74
N ARG A 114 7.98 -13.49 -13.08
CA ARG A 114 7.91 -13.85 -11.66
C ARG A 114 8.10 -12.63 -10.78
N THR A 115 7.16 -12.41 -9.86
CA THR A 115 7.19 -11.29 -8.92
C THR A 115 7.47 -11.72 -7.48
N ALA A 116 7.98 -10.80 -6.67
CA ALA A 116 8.18 -10.96 -5.24
C ALA A 116 7.78 -9.67 -4.52
N CYS A 117 7.36 -9.80 -3.26
CA CYS A 117 6.88 -8.69 -2.45
C CYS A 117 7.32 -8.90 -0.99
N THR A 118 8.10 -7.96 -0.44
CA THR A 118 8.57 -7.99 0.95
C THR A 118 9.03 -6.58 1.38
N PRO A 119 8.66 -6.08 2.58
CA PRO A 119 7.60 -6.50 3.49
C PRO A 119 6.25 -5.83 3.13
N PHE A 120 6.05 -5.49 1.85
CA PHE A 120 4.94 -4.65 1.40
C PHE A 120 3.59 -5.36 1.58
N LEU A 121 2.56 -4.60 1.99
CA LEU A 121 1.30 -5.14 2.53
C LEU A 121 0.40 -5.80 1.47
N ILE A 122 0.52 -5.38 0.22
CA ILE A 122 -0.35 -5.81 -0.87
C ILE A 122 0.43 -6.69 -1.84
N TYR A 123 -0.03 -7.93 -2.00
CA TYR A 123 0.39 -8.84 -3.05
C TYR A 123 -0.80 -9.68 -3.50
N ARG A 124 -1.30 -9.37 -4.71
CA ARG A 124 -2.19 -10.22 -5.48
C ARG A 124 -1.53 -10.43 -6.84
N GLY A 125 -1.05 -11.63 -7.15
CA GLY A 125 -0.36 -11.95 -8.40
C GLY A 125 -0.99 -13.15 -9.12
N ARG A 126 -0.40 -13.60 -10.24
CA ARG A 126 -0.81 -14.84 -10.91
C ARG A 126 -0.04 -16.04 -10.34
N THR A 127 -0.73 -17.16 -10.22
CA THR A 127 -0.17 -18.48 -9.83
C THR A 127 -0.03 -19.37 -11.05
#